data_AF-A0A537BA31-F1
#
_entry.id   AF-A0A537BA31-F1
#
_cell.length_a   1.000
_cell.length_b   1.000
_cell.length_c   1.000
_cell.angle_alpha   90.00
_cell.angle_beta   90.00
_cell.angle_gamma   90.00
#
_symmetry.space_group_name_H-M   'P 1'
#
loop_
_entity.id
_entity.type
_entity.pdbx_description
1 polymer ?
#
loop_
_entity_poly.entity_id
_entity_poly.type
_entity_poly.pdbx_seq_one_letter_code
_entity_poly.pdbx_strand_id
1 'polypeptide(L)'
;MSPFFRNAPAALALAFQLASVPGAIAQQLEPRAYANLPVGLNFLLAGYARSHGDVLFDPAIPVTNVNANVDTLVLGYVRSLDLWGKSGSVGLVLPYAR
;
A
#
# COMPACT_ATOMS: atom_id res chain seq x y z
N MET A 1 30.48 42.40 -17.46
CA MET A 1 29.46 42.20 -16.42
C MET A 1 28.51 41.09 -16.89
N SER A 2 28.82 39.81 -16.65
CA SER A 2 28.00 38.69 -17.14
C SER A 2 26.90 38.33 -16.13
N PRO A 3 25.61 38.30 -16.54
CA PRO A 3 24.47 38.10 -15.62
C PRO A 3 24.32 36.67 -15.08
N PHE A 4 25.21 35.74 -15.48
CA PHE A 4 25.12 34.31 -15.17
C PHE A 4 25.28 33.97 -13.68
N PHE A 5 26.12 34.70 -12.93
CA PHE A 5 26.39 34.37 -11.53
C PHE A 5 25.27 34.74 -10.55
N ARG A 6 24.33 35.63 -10.94
CA ARG A 6 23.29 36.13 -10.03
C ARG A 6 22.22 35.08 -9.69
N ASN A 7 22.00 34.12 -10.59
CA ASN A 7 20.91 33.13 -10.47
C ASN A 7 21.42 31.74 -10.08
N ALA A 8 22.73 31.56 -9.91
CA ALA A 8 23.35 30.30 -9.50
C ALA A 8 22.75 29.70 -8.20
N PRO A 9 22.50 30.46 -7.12
CA PRO A 9 21.91 29.88 -5.91
C PRO A 9 20.46 29.42 -6.12
N ALA A 10 19.69 30.12 -6.96
CA ALA A 10 18.32 29.73 -7.29
C ALA A 10 18.29 28.45 -8.13
N ALA A 11 19.24 28.29 -9.06
CA ALA A 11 19.38 27.07 -9.86
C ALA A 11 19.78 25.86 -8.99
N LEU A 12 20.69 26.06 -8.03
CA LEU A 12 21.09 25.04 -7.06
C LEU A 12 19.93 24.64 -6.13
N ALA A 13 19.15 25.61 -5.65
CA ALA A 13 17.97 25.33 -4.83
C ALA A 13 16.90 24.54 -5.58
N LEU A 14 16.66 24.87 -6.85
CA LEU A 14 15.73 24.14 -7.72
C LEU A 14 16.24 22.72 -8.02
N ALA A 15 17.54 22.56 -8.30
CA ALA A 15 18.15 21.25 -8.53
C ALA A 15 18.06 20.35 -7.28
N PHE A 16 18.22 20.93 -6.09
CA PHE A 16 18.10 20.20 -4.83
C PHE A 16 16.66 19.75 -4.54
N GLN A 17 15.66 20.56 -4.91
CA GLN A 17 14.23 20.22 -4.78
C GLN A 17 13.79 19.15 -5.78
N LEU A 18 14.36 19.14 -6.99
CA LEU A 18 14.10 18.09 -7.98
C LEU A 18 14.77 16.76 -7.60
N ALA A 19 15.92 16.81 -6.93
CA ALA A 19 16.65 15.62 -6.48
C ALA A 19 16.02 14.92 -5.25
N SER A 20 15.11 15.59 -4.53
CA SER A 20 14.53 15.07 -3.29
C SER A 20 13.16 14.39 -3.45
N VAL A 21 12.68 14.17 -4.69
CA VAL A 21 11.41 13.47 -4.93
C VAL A 21 11.55 12.01 -4.49
N PRO A 22 10.90 11.58 -3.38
CA PRO A 22 10.90 10.18 -2.99
C PRO A 22 10.17 9.41 -4.10
N GLY A 23 10.71 8.25 -4.49
CA GLY A 23 10.12 7.42 -5.54
C GLY A 23 8.62 7.23 -5.30
N ALA A 24 7.81 7.51 -6.32
CA ALA A 24 6.37 7.32 -6.27
C ALA A 24 6.09 5.82 -6.13
N ILE A 25 5.91 5.35 -4.90
CA ILE A 25 5.34 4.03 -4.62
C ILE A 25 3.93 4.08 -5.20
N ALA A 26 3.64 3.20 -6.16
CA ALA A 26 2.29 3.03 -6.66
C ALA A 26 1.37 2.78 -5.45
N GLN A 27 0.51 3.74 -5.15
CA GLN A 27 -0.49 3.57 -4.11
C GLN A 27 -1.51 2.58 -4.65
N GLN A 28 -1.60 1.42 -4.02
CA GLN A 28 -2.60 0.42 -4.36
C GLN A 28 -3.98 1.01 -4.09
N LEU A 29 -4.62 1.47 -5.14
CA LEU A 29 -5.91 2.13 -5.07
C LEU A 29 -6.96 1.04 -5.02
N GLU A 30 -7.40 0.65 -3.83
CA GLU A 30 -8.58 -0.18 -3.71
C GLU A 30 -9.81 0.61 -4.21
N PRO A 31 -10.55 0.10 -5.21
CA PRO A 31 -11.75 0.76 -5.69
C PRO A 31 -12.72 1.03 -4.52
N ARG A 32 -13.05 2.31 -4.29
CA ARG A 32 -13.95 2.83 -3.24
C ARG A 32 -13.39 2.94 -1.81
N ALA A 33 -12.08 2.82 -1.61
CA ALA A 33 -11.47 3.04 -0.28
C ALA A 33 -11.75 4.43 0.35
N TYR A 34 -12.07 5.42 -0.48
CA TYR A 34 -12.30 6.82 -0.07
C TYR A 34 -13.77 7.28 -0.23
N ALA A 35 -14.69 6.38 -0.56
CA ALA A 35 -16.10 6.73 -0.59
C ALA A 35 -16.62 6.88 0.85
N ASN A 36 -17.31 7.99 1.14
CA ASN A 36 -17.92 8.20 2.45
C ASN A 36 -18.95 7.10 2.70
N LEU A 37 -18.69 6.21 3.65
CA LEU A 37 -19.62 5.16 4.05
C LEU A 37 -20.73 5.83 4.86
N PRO A 38 -22.02 5.59 4.56
CA PRO A 38 -23.11 6.05 5.43
C PRO A 38 -22.81 5.64 6.87
N VAL A 39 -22.93 6.58 7.81
CA VAL A 39 -22.62 6.33 9.23
C VAL A 39 -23.56 5.27 9.81
N GLY A 40 -23.02 4.35 10.61
CA GLY A 40 -23.80 3.28 11.26
C GLY A 40 -23.96 1.97 10.47
N LEU A 41 -23.27 1.82 9.34
CA LEU A 41 -23.26 0.57 8.56
C LEU A 41 -22.23 -0.43 9.09
N ASN A 42 -22.56 -1.72 8.94
CA ASN A 42 -21.67 -2.84 9.20
C ASN A 42 -21.38 -3.54 7.87
N PHE A 43 -20.11 -3.66 7.52
CA PHE A 43 -19.62 -4.29 6.31
C PHE A 43 -18.91 -5.58 6.67
N LEU A 44 -19.31 -6.68 6.03
CA LEU A 44 -18.64 -7.97 6.13
C LEU A 44 -18.01 -8.30 4.79
N LEU A 45 -16.75 -8.73 4.82
CA LEU A 45 -15.97 -9.11 3.65
C LEU A 45 -15.47 -10.55 3.82
N ALA A 46 -15.60 -11.35 2.78
CA ALA A 46 -15.02 -12.69 2.71
C ALA A 46 -14.31 -12.85 1.37
N GLY A 47 -13.08 -13.36 1.39
CA GLY A 47 -12.24 -13.51 0.22
C GLY A 47 -11.44 -14.80 0.25
N TYR A 48 -11.09 -15.29 -0.94
CA TYR A 48 -10.23 -16.43 -1.13
C TYR A 48 -9.21 -16.11 -2.21
N ALA A 49 -7.94 -16.44 -1.95
CA ALA A 49 -6.83 -16.26 -2.88
C ALA A 49 -5.97 -17.53 -2.92
N ARG A 50 -5.50 -17.90 -4.10
CA ARG A 50 -4.57 -19.02 -4.31
C ARG A 50 -3.30 -18.48 -4.96
N SER A 51 -2.17 -18.76 -4.35
CA SER A 51 -0.83 -18.39 -4.85
C SER A 51 -0.02 -19.65 -5.11
N HIS A 52 0.68 -19.70 -6.25
CA HIS A 52 1.57 -20.81 -6.62
C HIS A 52 2.91 -20.26 -7.13
N GLY A 53 4.04 -20.92 -6.84
CA GLY A 53 5.32 -20.55 -7.44
C GLY A 53 6.56 -21.08 -6.74
N ASP A 54 7.71 -20.81 -7.33
CA ASP A 54 9.02 -21.15 -6.77
C ASP A 54 9.34 -20.21 -5.61
N VAL A 55 9.74 -20.78 -4.48
CA VAL A 55 10.23 -20.00 -3.34
C VAL A 55 11.70 -19.69 -3.56
N LEU A 56 12.07 -18.41 -3.51
CA LEU A 56 13.47 -17.98 -3.58
C LEU A 56 14.17 -18.38 -2.28
N PHE A 57 15.03 -19.40 -2.35
CA PHE A 57 15.92 -19.78 -1.24
C PHE A 57 17.23 -19.01 -1.30
N ASP A 58 17.84 -18.83 -0.13
CA ASP A 58 19.24 -18.42 -0.01
C ASP A 58 20.12 -19.43 -0.77
N PRO A 59 20.96 -18.99 -1.73
CA PRO A 59 21.86 -19.87 -2.48
C PRO A 59 22.86 -20.66 -1.60
N ALA A 60 23.02 -20.31 -0.32
CA ALA A 60 23.83 -21.08 0.64
C ALA A 60 23.18 -22.42 1.08
N ILE A 61 21.87 -22.60 0.88
CA ILE A 61 21.17 -23.84 1.23
C ILE A 61 20.81 -24.60 -0.06
N PRO A 62 21.26 -25.85 -0.25
CA PRO A 62 21.02 -26.60 -1.48
C PRO A 62 19.60 -27.17 -1.49
N VAL A 63 18.59 -26.29 -1.54
CA VAL A 63 17.20 -26.66 -1.72
C VAL A 63 16.81 -26.29 -3.15
N THR A 64 16.61 -27.30 -3.99
CA THR A 64 16.17 -27.14 -5.38
C THR A 64 14.72 -27.62 -5.51
N ASN A 65 13.93 -27.00 -6.39
CA ASN A 65 12.56 -27.42 -6.74
C ASN A 65 11.52 -27.37 -5.60
N VAL A 66 11.48 -26.28 -4.82
CA VAL A 66 10.40 -26.09 -3.85
C VAL A 66 9.29 -25.26 -4.48
N ASN A 67 8.15 -25.92 -4.68
CA ASN A 67 6.92 -25.28 -5.11
C ASN A 67 6.06 -24.96 -3.87
N ALA A 68 5.78 -23.68 -3.63
CA ALA A 68 4.82 -23.27 -2.61
C ALA A 68 3.45 -23.06 -3.24
N ASN A 69 2.45 -23.79 -2.73
CA ASN A 69 1.04 -23.52 -2.98
C ASN A 69 0.44 -23.00 -1.68
N VAL A 70 -0.07 -21.77 -1.72
CA VAL A 70 -0.67 -21.12 -0.56
C VAL A 70 -2.13 -20.81 -0.88
N ASP A 71 -3.03 -21.38 -0.09
CA ASP A 71 -4.45 -21.05 -0.10
C ASP A 71 -4.73 -20.07 1.06
N THR A 72 -5.15 -18.86 0.74
CA THR A 72 -5.46 -17.81 1.72
C THR A 72 -6.95 -17.53 1.75
N LEU A 73 -7.55 -17.64 2.94
CA LEU A 73 -8.88 -17.15 3.26
C LEU A 73 -8.75 -15.81 4.00
N VAL A 74 -9.61 -14.86 3.67
CA VAL A 74 -9.66 -13.55 4.33
C VAL A 74 -11.07 -13.29 4.81
N LEU A 75 -11.23 -13.00 6.09
CA LEU A 75 -12.46 -12.49 6.66
C LEU A 75 -12.23 -11.08 7.18
N GLY A 76 -13.08 -10.14 6.77
CA GLY A 76 -13.02 -8.75 7.18
C GLY A 76 -14.34 -8.27 7.75
N TYR A 77 -14.27 -7.43 8.77
CA TYR A 77 -15.42 -6.73 9.32
C TYR A 77 -15.07 -5.26 9.50
N VAL A 78 -15.91 -4.35 9.01
CA VAL A 78 -15.72 -2.90 9.13
C VAL A 78 -17.03 -2.28 9.62
N ARG A 79 -16.92 -1.36 10.57
CA ARG A 79 -18.05 -0.54 11.03
C ARG A 79 -17.78 0.93 10.72
N SER A 80 -18.74 1.60 10.09
CA SER A 80 -18.68 3.05 9.93
C SER A 80 -19.16 3.76 11.21
N LEU A 81 -18.49 4.85 11.55
CA LEU A 81 -18.68 5.63 12.76
C LEU A 81 -18.87 7.10 12.38
N ASP A 82 -19.68 7.82 13.15
CA ASP A 82 -19.69 9.28 13.15
C ASP A 82 -18.68 9.78 14.19
N LEU A 83 -17.72 10.59 13.74
CA LEU A 83 -16.70 11.23 14.56
C LEU A 83 -16.89 12.75 14.47
N TRP A 84 -17.76 13.29 15.33
CA TRP A 84 -18.06 14.73 15.38
C TRP A 84 -18.52 15.31 14.02
N GLY A 85 -19.43 14.60 13.33
CA GLY A 85 -19.93 15.00 12.01
C GLY A 85 -19.00 14.68 10.84
N LYS A 86 -17.92 13.92 11.09
CA LYS A 86 -17.03 13.37 10.07
C LYS A 86 -17.27 11.86 9.97
N SER A 87 -17.33 11.33 8.75
CA SER A 87 -17.37 9.89 8.52
C SER A 87 -16.02 9.26 8.85
N GLY A 88 -16.03 8.29 9.77
CA GLY A 88 -14.90 7.42 10.06
C GLY A 88 -15.27 5.96 9.95
N SER A 89 -14.28 5.06 10.05
CA SER A 89 -14.53 3.63 10.13
C SER A 89 -13.46 2.93 10.96
N VAL A 90 -13.83 1.82 11.58
CA VAL A 90 -12.93 0.89 12.28
C VAL A 90 -13.17 -0.50 11.72
N GLY A 91 -12.09 -1.22 11.44
CA GLY A 91 -12.17 -2.55 10.85
C GLY A 91 -11.17 -3.55 11.45
N LEU A 92 -11.51 -4.82 11.32
CA LEU A 92 -10.69 -5.98 11.65
C LEU A 92 -10.60 -6.89 10.43
N VAL A 93 -9.41 -7.40 10.14
CA VAL A 93 -9.17 -8.37 9.06
C VAL A 93 -8.43 -9.57 9.63
N LEU A 94 -8.95 -10.77 9.37
CA LEU A 94 -8.43 -12.05 9.79
C LEU A 94 -8.02 -12.85 8.54
N PRO A 95 -6.73 -12.83 8.17
CA PRO A 95 -6.20 -13.72 7.15
C PRO A 95 -5.86 -15.09 7.76
N TYR A 96 -6.17 -16.15 7.02
CA TYR A 96 -5.75 -17.52 7.31
C TYR A 96 -5.17 -18.13 6.04
N ALA A 97 -3.88 -18.48 6.07
CA ALA A 97 -3.18 -19.08 4.95
C ALA A 97 -2.72 -20.50 5.31
N ARG A 98 -2.84 -21.43 4.35
CA ARG A 98 -2.38 -22.81 4.44
C ARG A 98 -1.53 -23.19 3.24
#